data_AF-A0A8T4K0V7-F1
#
_entry.id   AF-A0A8T4K0V7-F1
#
_cell.length_a   1.000
_cell.length_b   1.000
_cell.length_c   1.000
_cell.angle_alpha   90.00
_cell.angle_beta   90.00
_cell.angle_gamma   90.00
#
_symmetry.space_group_name_H-M   'P 1'
#
loop_
_entity.id
_entity.type
_entity.pdbx_description
1 polymer ?
#
loop_
_entity_poly.entity_id
_entity_poly.type
_entity_poly.pdbx_seq_one_letter_code
_entity_poly.pdbx_strand_id
1 'polypeptide(L)'
;MKKGLCTLLLCGMLISLAGCGGDSTPASETSQTSGASSEKKAETKAAVKKKDGVVQIETPKDMAEFAERVNAGETELKAVLENDIDLSSICGASTGSFDPIKSFAGEFDGNGHVIENLYCVQEKTATLFSELGGTVKNLRLENVVMESEEGSAAGIATGLHGRVENCSVSGSVKAYKYAGGIVLDMYRESAVSDCVNEAEVTGGYFNSDKLRLDGAAAGIAAWPREGGTITGCTNRGAIIGNGNMAAGIAGHCENGFILIENCVNEGSIQGINGVAELGSQGRNENYTGGIAGYAGENTAITKCVNNGSVSGTGHFTGGIAGASGNFIINCANHGNLEAAEGGYVYGITALAVNGLVNCYNTGDITCDGHGFGIGTSSSAVTINLYNYGTITCTATDGTLTDAFGWTSGGSTGLYNNYARENCIVVPDGWEDPLGIQDPNGVPDSQFTDGTILAALNDTAAYLNGDSTIEINGLRESAKKITDYEKCDTTLSSWKAGDNGLPCFDWE
;
A
#
# COMPACT_ATOMS: atom_id res chain seq x y z
N MET A 1 -2.02 48.23 -3.70
CA MET A 1 -2.95 48.04 -4.83
C MET A 1 -2.24 47.26 -5.94
N LYS A 2 -2.62 45.98 -6.08
CA LYS A 2 -2.66 45.13 -7.29
C LYS A 2 -2.33 43.69 -6.87
N LYS A 3 -3.40 42.90 -6.78
CA LYS A 3 -3.39 41.44 -6.61
C LYS A 3 -2.83 40.80 -7.89
N GLY A 4 -1.86 39.91 -7.75
CA GLY A 4 -1.43 39.00 -8.81
C GLY A 4 -2.22 37.70 -8.69
N LEU A 5 -3.12 37.49 -9.63
CA LEU A 5 -3.93 36.28 -9.80
C LEU A 5 -3.05 35.26 -10.54
N CYS A 6 -2.68 34.14 -9.92
CA CYS A 6 -2.05 33.02 -10.62
C CYS A 6 -3.11 31.97 -10.88
N THR A 7 -3.49 31.84 -12.14
CA THR A 7 -4.45 30.85 -12.66
C THR A 7 -3.62 29.65 -13.11
N LEU A 8 -3.75 28.50 -12.45
CA LEU A 8 -3.21 27.24 -12.97
C LEU A 8 -4.10 26.78 -14.14
N LEU A 9 -3.50 26.65 -15.32
CA LEU A 9 -4.15 26.09 -16.51
C LEU A 9 -3.73 24.63 -16.67
N LEU A 10 -4.75 23.76 -16.73
CA LEU A 10 -4.70 22.39 -17.24
C LEU A 10 -4.57 22.37 -18.78
N CYS A 11 -4.24 21.18 -19.32
CA CYS A 11 -4.08 20.73 -20.73
C CYS A 11 -2.62 20.73 -21.24
N GLY A 12 -2.12 19.67 -21.88
CA GLY A 12 -2.76 18.42 -22.31
C GLY A 12 -1.72 17.56 -23.05
N MET A 13 -1.93 16.23 -23.01
CA MET A 13 -1.20 15.25 -23.82
C MET A 13 -1.32 15.54 -25.31
N LEU A 14 -0.21 15.40 -26.04
CA LEU A 14 -0.22 15.18 -27.48
C LEU A 14 0.80 14.10 -27.84
N ILE A 15 0.25 13.02 -28.38
CA ILE A 15 0.91 11.89 -29.05
C ILE A 15 1.59 12.38 -30.33
N SER A 16 2.80 11.92 -30.61
CA SER A 16 3.29 11.81 -31.99
C SER A 16 4.12 10.55 -32.21
N LEU A 17 3.53 9.62 -32.96
CA LEU A 17 4.19 8.50 -33.64
C LEU A 17 4.78 8.96 -34.98
N ALA A 18 5.71 8.15 -35.49
CA ALA A 18 6.38 8.18 -36.80
C ALA A 18 7.53 9.18 -36.94
N GLY A 19 8.69 8.84 -37.49
CA GLY A 19 9.15 7.60 -38.11
C GLY A 19 10.55 7.87 -38.68
N CYS A 20 11.32 6.81 -38.95
CA CYS A 20 12.47 6.92 -39.85
C CYS A 20 12.61 5.59 -40.59
N GLY A 21 12.43 5.64 -41.89
CA GLY A 21 12.61 4.52 -42.80
C GLY A 21 13.89 4.63 -43.63
N GLY A 22 14.24 3.51 -44.25
CA GLY A 22 15.14 3.37 -45.40
C GLY A 22 16.64 3.48 -45.09
N ASP A 23 17.53 2.68 -45.64
CA ASP A 23 17.42 1.65 -46.69
C ASP A 23 18.79 0.94 -46.81
N SER A 24 18.85 -0.09 -47.65
CA SER A 24 20.03 -0.73 -48.28
C SER A 24 20.50 -2.09 -47.74
N THR A 25 20.03 -3.13 -48.41
CA THR A 25 20.79 -4.35 -48.75
C THR A 25 21.61 -4.12 -50.03
N PRO A 26 22.69 -4.88 -50.29
CA PRO A 26 22.52 -6.11 -51.07
C PRO A 26 23.37 -7.32 -50.61
N ALA A 27 22.97 -8.47 -51.14
CA ALA A 27 23.41 -9.84 -50.86
C ALA A 27 24.89 -10.15 -51.17
N SER A 28 25.40 -11.23 -50.55
CA SER A 28 26.30 -12.18 -51.23
C SER A 28 26.22 -13.59 -50.63
N GLU A 29 26.00 -14.53 -51.56
CA GLU A 29 26.59 -15.87 -51.72
C GLU A 29 26.46 -16.99 -50.68
N THR A 30 25.94 -18.10 -51.22
CA THR A 30 25.88 -19.48 -50.75
C THR A 30 27.25 -20.12 -50.48
N SER A 31 27.32 -20.93 -49.43
CA SER A 31 28.23 -22.08 -49.35
C SER A 31 27.63 -23.15 -48.43
N GLN A 32 27.28 -24.30 -49.01
CA GLN A 32 26.99 -25.54 -48.29
C GLN A 32 28.28 -26.09 -47.66
N THR A 33 28.21 -26.69 -46.46
CA THR A 33 28.90 -27.96 -46.20
C THR A 33 28.42 -28.64 -44.91
N SER A 34 28.19 -29.95 -45.08
CA SER A 34 28.31 -31.08 -44.15
C SER A 34 27.55 -31.06 -42.82
N GLY A 35 26.66 -32.04 -42.69
CA GLY A 35 26.01 -32.41 -41.45
C GLY A 35 26.92 -33.11 -40.45
N ALA A 36 26.46 -33.05 -39.19
CA ALA A 36 26.70 -34.05 -38.18
C ALA A 36 25.44 -34.11 -37.32
N SER A 37 24.61 -35.12 -37.57
CA SER A 37 23.53 -35.51 -36.66
C SER A 37 24.17 -36.07 -35.39
N SER A 38 24.07 -35.34 -34.29
CA SER A 38 24.23 -35.92 -32.96
C SER A 38 22.84 -36.11 -32.36
N GLU A 39 22.40 -37.36 -32.34
CA GLU A 39 21.20 -37.78 -31.62
C GLU A 39 21.41 -37.49 -30.13
N LYS A 40 20.78 -36.42 -29.64
CA LYS A 40 20.63 -36.20 -28.21
C LYS A 40 19.63 -37.25 -27.72
N LYS A 41 20.13 -38.27 -27.02
CA LYS A 41 19.32 -39.23 -26.28
C LYS A 41 18.37 -38.44 -25.38
N ALA A 42 17.08 -38.48 -25.69
CA ALA A 42 16.04 -37.97 -24.83
C ALA A 42 16.01 -38.84 -23.57
N GLU A 43 16.57 -38.33 -22.47
CA GLU A 43 16.22 -38.85 -21.16
C GLU A 43 14.72 -38.64 -20.97
N THR A 44 14.01 -39.74 -20.80
CA THR A 44 12.57 -39.75 -20.63
C THR A 44 12.28 -39.10 -19.26
N LYS A 45 11.84 -37.83 -19.27
CA LYS A 45 11.30 -37.14 -18.09
C LYS A 45 10.26 -38.07 -17.45
N ALA A 46 10.38 -38.33 -16.15
CA ALA A 46 9.43 -39.15 -15.42
C ALA A 46 8.02 -38.58 -15.62
N ALA A 47 7.02 -39.43 -15.82
CA ALA A 47 5.65 -38.97 -16.01
C ALA A 47 5.16 -38.31 -14.71
N VAL A 48 4.86 -37.00 -14.78
CA VAL A 48 4.29 -36.25 -13.66
C VAL A 48 3.00 -36.90 -13.19
N LYS A 49 2.88 -37.10 -11.88
CA LYS A 49 1.65 -37.57 -11.25
C LYS A 49 0.55 -36.52 -11.49
N LYS A 50 -0.39 -36.86 -12.35
CA LYS A 50 -1.59 -36.07 -12.59
C LYS A 50 -2.81 -36.81 -12.09
N LYS A 51 -3.69 -36.11 -11.38
CA LYS A 51 -5.02 -36.58 -11.01
C LYS A 51 -6.03 -35.63 -11.63
N ASP A 52 -6.91 -36.14 -12.48
CA ASP A 52 -7.93 -35.35 -13.19
C ASP A 52 -7.38 -34.11 -13.93
N GLY A 53 -6.17 -34.21 -14.47
CA GLY A 53 -5.49 -33.12 -15.18
C GLY A 53 -4.71 -32.14 -14.29
N VAL A 54 -4.79 -32.29 -12.96
CA VAL A 54 -4.05 -31.48 -11.97
C VAL A 54 -2.75 -32.18 -11.58
N VAL A 55 -1.64 -31.44 -11.62
CA VAL A 55 -0.33 -31.87 -11.14
C VAL A 55 -0.36 -32.00 -9.63
N GLN A 56 0.06 -33.15 -9.10
CA GLN A 56 0.15 -33.40 -7.66
C GLN A 56 1.59 -33.14 -7.22
N ILE A 57 1.81 -32.19 -6.31
CA ILE A 57 3.14 -31.84 -5.79
C ILE A 57 3.25 -32.42 -4.39
N GLU A 58 4.01 -33.51 -4.25
CA GLU A 58 4.20 -34.21 -2.97
C GLU A 58 5.58 -33.96 -2.37
N THR A 59 6.55 -33.53 -3.17
CA THR A 59 7.96 -33.41 -2.80
C THR A 59 8.63 -32.15 -3.36
N PRO A 60 9.78 -31.73 -2.81
CA PRO A 60 10.55 -30.59 -3.34
C PRO A 60 10.96 -30.76 -4.81
N LYS A 61 11.21 -32.00 -5.24
CA LYS A 61 11.54 -32.31 -6.62
C LYS A 61 10.34 -32.13 -7.56
N ASP A 62 9.13 -32.48 -7.11
CA ASP A 62 7.91 -32.25 -7.90
C ASP A 62 7.67 -30.75 -8.09
N MET A 63 7.97 -29.93 -7.06
CA MET A 63 7.90 -28.48 -7.14
C MET A 63 8.89 -27.91 -8.17
N ALA A 64 10.15 -28.38 -8.14
CA ALA A 64 11.15 -28.00 -9.13
C ALA A 64 10.75 -28.41 -10.56
N GLU A 65 10.20 -29.62 -10.74
CA GLU A 65 9.71 -30.08 -12.05
C GLU A 65 8.51 -29.29 -12.55
N PHE A 66 7.59 -28.90 -11.65
CA PHE A 66 6.48 -28.00 -11.98
C PHE A 66 7.00 -26.66 -12.52
N ALA A 67 7.94 -26.04 -11.80
CA ALA A 67 8.56 -24.78 -12.22
C ALA A 67 9.23 -24.90 -13.59
N GLU A 68 10.02 -25.97 -13.83
CA GLU A 68 10.65 -26.22 -15.12
C GLU A 68 9.65 -26.36 -16.27
N ARG A 69 8.51 -27.02 -16.04
CA ARG A 69 7.49 -27.24 -17.08
C ARG A 69 6.77 -25.96 -17.45
N VAL A 70 6.41 -25.15 -16.46
CA VAL A 70 5.85 -23.81 -16.71
C VAL A 70 6.87 -22.95 -17.46
N ASN A 71 8.14 -22.98 -17.03
CA ASN A 71 9.23 -22.26 -17.70
C ASN A 71 9.53 -22.78 -19.12
N ALA A 72 9.13 -24.01 -19.45
CA ALA A 72 9.19 -24.59 -20.79
C ALA A 72 7.96 -24.28 -21.67
N GLY A 73 6.98 -23.53 -21.15
CA GLY A 73 5.82 -23.05 -21.91
C GLY A 73 4.50 -23.75 -21.56
N GLU A 74 4.46 -24.67 -20.61
CA GLU A 74 3.20 -25.23 -20.09
C GLU A 74 2.55 -24.27 -19.08
N THR A 75 2.18 -23.07 -19.51
CA THR A 75 1.80 -21.95 -18.63
C THR A 75 0.43 -22.11 -17.96
N GLU A 76 -0.45 -22.93 -18.52
CA GLU A 76 -1.84 -23.14 -18.04
C GLU A 76 -1.99 -24.36 -17.12
N LEU A 77 -0.89 -24.90 -16.61
CA LEU A 77 -0.95 -26.07 -15.73
C LEU A 77 -1.77 -25.78 -14.46
N LYS A 78 -2.53 -26.79 -14.04
CA LYS A 78 -3.10 -26.82 -12.70
C LYS A 78 -2.20 -27.64 -11.79
N ALA A 79 -1.93 -27.15 -10.60
CA ALA A 79 -1.16 -27.84 -9.58
C ALA A 79 -1.81 -27.70 -8.20
N VAL A 80 -1.64 -28.72 -7.38
CA VAL A 80 -2.05 -28.73 -5.99
C VAL A 80 -0.95 -29.34 -5.12
N LEU A 81 -0.69 -28.75 -3.96
CA LEU A 81 0.18 -29.34 -2.95
C LEU A 81 -0.57 -30.46 -2.22
N GLU A 82 0.09 -31.60 -2.08
CA GLU A 82 -0.43 -32.75 -1.30
C GLU A 82 0.29 -32.89 0.06
N ASN A 83 1.39 -32.17 0.26
CA ASN A 83 2.17 -32.11 1.49
C ASN A 83 2.80 -30.72 1.64
N ASP A 84 3.31 -30.44 2.84
CA ASP A 84 4.26 -29.34 3.03
C ASP A 84 5.58 -29.66 2.32
N ILE A 85 6.21 -28.66 1.71
CA ILE A 85 7.35 -28.79 0.81
C ILE A 85 8.54 -27.98 1.34
N ASP A 86 9.59 -28.65 1.81
CA ASP A 86 10.86 -28.01 2.19
C ASP A 86 11.82 -27.90 1.00
N LEU A 87 12.08 -26.67 0.54
CA LEU A 87 12.95 -26.41 -0.61
C LEU A 87 14.45 -26.35 -0.29
N SER A 88 14.89 -26.61 0.94
CA SER A 88 16.31 -26.59 1.34
C SER A 88 17.22 -27.50 0.52
N SER A 89 16.67 -28.59 -0.04
CA SER A 89 17.38 -29.51 -0.95
C SER A 89 17.47 -29.02 -2.40
N ILE A 90 16.69 -28.01 -2.77
CA ILE A 90 16.59 -27.44 -4.12
C ILE A 90 17.30 -26.09 -4.19
N CYS A 91 17.15 -25.25 -3.18
CA CYS A 91 17.75 -23.92 -3.13
C CYS A 91 18.25 -23.58 -1.71
N GLY A 92 19.12 -22.57 -1.63
CA GLY A 92 19.74 -22.10 -0.39
C GLY A 92 21.08 -21.43 -0.66
N ALA A 93 21.63 -20.72 0.33
CA ALA A 93 22.89 -19.99 0.17
C ALA A 93 24.07 -20.85 -0.34
N SER A 94 24.10 -22.15 -0.03
CA SER A 94 25.10 -23.11 -0.54
C SER A 94 24.63 -23.96 -1.71
N THR A 95 23.32 -24.03 -1.95
CA THR A 95 22.70 -24.89 -2.99
C THR A 95 22.45 -24.12 -4.29
N GLY A 96 22.37 -22.79 -4.20
CA GLY A 96 22.01 -21.90 -5.29
C GLY A 96 20.61 -21.32 -5.12
N SER A 97 20.30 -20.30 -5.91
CA SER A 97 18.98 -19.65 -5.90
C SER A 97 17.95 -20.47 -6.65
N PHE A 98 16.71 -20.42 -6.17
CA PHE A 98 15.55 -20.87 -6.93
C PHE A 98 15.42 -20.05 -8.23
N ASP A 99 15.09 -20.72 -9.34
CA ASP A 99 14.74 -20.06 -10.60
C ASP A 99 13.24 -19.76 -10.59
N PRO A 100 12.82 -18.48 -10.57
CA PRO A 100 11.41 -18.12 -10.52
C PRO A 100 10.57 -18.76 -11.62
N ILE A 101 9.30 -19.01 -11.31
CA ILE A 101 8.31 -19.49 -12.28
C ILE A 101 7.93 -18.29 -13.16
N LYS A 102 8.33 -18.32 -14.43
CA LYS A 102 8.33 -17.15 -15.31
C LYS A 102 6.94 -16.63 -15.62
N SER A 103 6.17 -17.33 -16.45
CA SER A 103 4.81 -16.89 -16.82
C SER A 103 3.82 -18.01 -16.53
N PHE A 104 2.92 -17.75 -15.58
CA PHE A 104 1.94 -18.73 -15.13
C PHE A 104 0.52 -18.18 -15.27
N ALA A 105 -0.30 -18.86 -16.07
CA ALA A 105 -1.69 -18.54 -16.35
C ALA A 105 -2.67 -19.60 -15.80
N GLY A 106 -2.14 -20.65 -15.17
CA GLY A 106 -2.92 -21.75 -14.63
C GLY A 106 -3.41 -21.52 -13.20
N GLU A 107 -3.56 -22.61 -12.44
CA GLU A 107 -4.05 -22.59 -11.06
C GLU A 107 -3.07 -23.32 -10.16
N PHE A 108 -2.58 -22.66 -9.11
CA PHE A 108 -1.74 -23.24 -8.09
C PHE A 108 -2.47 -23.19 -6.74
N ASP A 109 -2.94 -24.33 -6.28
CA ASP A 109 -3.62 -24.46 -4.99
C ASP A 109 -2.66 -25.02 -3.95
N GLY A 110 -2.28 -24.21 -2.97
CA GLY A 110 -1.51 -24.66 -1.82
C GLY A 110 -2.30 -25.63 -0.94
N ASN A 111 -3.62 -25.70 -1.06
CA ASN A 111 -4.49 -26.61 -0.29
C ASN A 111 -4.25 -26.56 1.24
N GLY A 112 -3.84 -25.40 1.75
CA GLY A 112 -3.50 -25.18 3.16
C GLY A 112 -2.07 -25.57 3.56
N HIS A 113 -1.29 -26.11 2.63
CA HIS A 113 0.10 -26.53 2.84
C HIS A 113 1.10 -25.39 2.75
N VAL A 114 2.31 -25.70 3.21
CA VAL A 114 3.45 -24.79 3.27
C VAL A 114 4.47 -25.11 2.19
N ILE A 115 5.10 -24.08 1.64
CA ILE A 115 6.41 -24.17 1.02
C ILE A 115 7.42 -23.48 1.95
N GLU A 116 8.35 -24.26 2.50
CA GLU A 116 9.35 -23.79 3.46
C GLU A 116 10.69 -23.53 2.78
N ASN A 117 11.46 -22.60 3.36
CA ASN A 117 12.87 -22.37 3.02
C ASN A 117 13.12 -22.01 1.56
N LEU A 118 12.15 -21.33 0.92
CA LEU A 118 12.31 -20.80 -0.42
C LEU A 118 13.38 -19.71 -0.43
N TYR A 119 14.53 -20.02 -1.02
CA TYR A 119 15.67 -19.12 -1.17
C TYR A 119 15.80 -18.66 -2.63
N CYS A 120 15.58 -17.37 -2.89
CA CYS A 120 15.67 -16.76 -4.20
C CYS A 120 16.44 -15.44 -4.11
N VAL A 121 17.74 -15.49 -4.36
CA VAL A 121 18.60 -14.30 -4.49
C VAL A 121 18.99 -14.11 -5.94
N GLN A 122 18.58 -13.00 -6.53
CA GLN A 122 18.66 -12.73 -7.97
C GLN A 122 19.14 -11.31 -8.25
N GLU A 123 19.76 -11.07 -9.40
CA GLU A 123 20.20 -9.72 -9.77
C GLU A 123 18.99 -8.77 -9.96
N LYS A 124 17.92 -9.27 -10.59
CA LYS A 124 16.78 -8.43 -11.01
C LYS A 124 15.48 -8.75 -10.30
N THR A 125 15.04 -10.01 -10.29
CA THR A 125 13.70 -10.38 -9.85
C THR A 125 13.76 -11.58 -8.92
N ALA A 126 13.36 -11.41 -7.66
CA ALA A 126 13.29 -12.48 -6.66
C ALA A 126 11.84 -12.71 -6.22
N THR A 127 11.27 -13.88 -6.55
CA THR A 127 9.86 -14.20 -6.34
C THR A 127 9.60 -15.68 -6.63
N LEU A 128 8.46 -16.20 -6.18
CA LEU A 128 7.98 -17.51 -6.63
C LEU A 128 7.50 -17.47 -8.09
N PHE A 129 6.62 -16.53 -8.45
CA PHE A 129 6.11 -16.31 -9.80
C PHE A 129 6.55 -14.94 -10.32
N SER A 130 7.23 -14.87 -11.48
CA SER A 130 7.59 -13.59 -12.09
C SER A 130 6.37 -12.87 -12.65
N GLU A 131 5.57 -13.55 -13.46
CA GLU A 131 4.33 -13.06 -14.07
C GLU A 131 3.19 -14.06 -13.79
N LEU A 132 2.21 -13.62 -13.01
CA LEU A 132 1.04 -14.39 -12.62
C LEU A 132 -0.22 -13.84 -13.29
N GLY A 133 -0.62 -14.47 -14.39
CA GLY A 133 -1.94 -14.28 -15.02
C GLY A 133 -3.01 -15.24 -14.52
N GLY A 134 -2.62 -16.27 -13.79
CA GLY A 134 -3.48 -17.29 -13.23
C GLY A 134 -3.92 -17.01 -11.80
N THR A 135 -4.15 -18.08 -11.03
CA THR A 135 -4.52 -17.99 -9.61
C THR A 135 -3.54 -18.76 -8.74
N VAL A 136 -3.08 -18.12 -7.67
CA VAL A 136 -2.40 -18.78 -6.54
C VAL A 136 -3.32 -18.65 -5.32
N LYS A 137 -3.62 -19.76 -4.64
CA LYS A 137 -4.49 -19.73 -3.47
C LYS A 137 -4.10 -20.71 -2.37
N ASN A 138 -4.55 -20.45 -1.15
CA ASN A 138 -4.41 -21.35 0.01
C ASN A 138 -2.97 -21.79 0.29
N LEU A 139 -2.00 -20.90 0.07
CA LEU A 139 -0.57 -21.21 0.13
C LEU A 139 0.10 -20.41 1.23
N ARG A 140 0.91 -21.08 2.05
CA ARG A 140 1.82 -20.42 2.99
C ARG A 140 3.26 -20.58 2.50
N LEU A 141 3.97 -19.46 2.36
CA LEU A 141 5.42 -19.45 2.17
C LEU A 141 6.06 -19.12 3.52
N GLU A 142 6.86 -20.04 4.05
CA GLU A 142 7.48 -19.87 5.37
C GLU A 142 9.01 -19.87 5.29
N ASN A 143 9.61 -18.99 6.08
CA ASN A 143 11.05 -18.79 6.13
C ASN A 143 11.66 -18.52 4.75
N VAL A 144 11.03 -17.62 3.98
CA VAL A 144 11.55 -17.23 2.67
C VAL A 144 12.75 -16.29 2.81
N VAL A 145 13.66 -16.38 1.85
CA VAL A 145 14.71 -15.37 1.61
C VAL A 145 14.59 -14.92 0.17
N MET A 146 13.94 -13.79 -0.05
CA MET A 146 13.80 -13.16 -1.36
C MET A 146 14.70 -11.94 -1.41
N GLU A 147 15.75 -11.94 -2.23
CA GLU A 147 16.63 -10.78 -2.35
C GLU A 147 16.89 -10.41 -3.82
N SER A 148 16.68 -9.14 -4.16
CA SER A 148 17.05 -8.57 -5.45
C SER A 148 18.13 -7.49 -5.30
N GLU A 149 19.26 -7.69 -5.99
CA GLU A 149 20.43 -6.82 -5.89
C GLU A 149 20.27 -5.48 -6.63
N GLU A 150 19.55 -5.46 -7.75
CA GLU A 150 19.38 -4.27 -8.60
C GLU A 150 17.91 -3.96 -8.97
N GLY A 151 16.98 -4.84 -8.62
CA GLY A 151 15.60 -4.75 -9.04
C GLY A 151 14.60 -4.90 -7.91
N SER A 152 13.77 -5.92 -8.04
CA SER A 152 12.46 -6.03 -7.41
C SER A 152 12.27 -7.41 -6.79
N ALA A 153 11.56 -7.47 -5.67
CA ALA A 153 11.28 -8.73 -4.98
C ALA A 153 9.85 -8.78 -4.44
N ALA A 154 9.27 -9.97 -4.47
CA ALA A 154 8.03 -10.27 -3.77
C ALA A 154 8.00 -11.71 -3.27
N GLY A 155 7.13 -12.00 -2.30
CA GLY A 155 6.92 -13.38 -1.85
C GLY A 155 6.33 -14.27 -2.94
N ILE A 156 5.17 -13.88 -3.48
CA ILE A 156 4.38 -14.70 -4.40
C ILE A 156 4.55 -14.26 -5.85
N ALA A 157 4.31 -12.99 -6.17
CA ALA A 157 4.30 -12.54 -7.56
C ALA A 157 4.92 -11.16 -7.77
N THR A 158 5.80 -10.98 -8.77
CA THR A 158 6.22 -9.63 -9.15
C THR A 158 5.24 -8.93 -10.08
N GLY A 159 4.75 -9.58 -11.13
CA GLY A 159 3.73 -9.04 -12.03
C GLY A 159 2.42 -9.78 -11.84
N LEU A 160 1.38 -9.12 -11.31
CA LEU A 160 0.07 -9.71 -11.08
C LEU A 160 -0.95 -9.22 -12.11
N HIS A 161 -1.35 -10.13 -12.99
CA HIS A 161 -2.49 -9.98 -13.90
C HIS A 161 -3.71 -10.82 -13.48
N GLY A 162 -3.51 -11.79 -12.58
CA GLY A 162 -4.54 -12.69 -12.09
C GLY A 162 -4.89 -12.48 -10.61
N ARG A 163 -4.90 -13.56 -9.83
CA ARG A 163 -5.41 -13.56 -8.44
C ARG A 163 -4.44 -14.22 -7.46
N VAL A 164 -4.31 -13.62 -6.28
CA VAL A 164 -3.65 -14.22 -5.11
C VAL A 164 -4.64 -14.19 -3.95
N GLU A 165 -5.02 -15.37 -3.44
CA GLU A 165 -6.16 -15.51 -2.52
C GLU A 165 -5.78 -16.36 -1.31
N ASN A 166 -6.06 -15.92 -0.08
CA ASN A 166 -5.82 -16.71 1.13
C ASN A 166 -4.38 -17.27 1.20
N CYS A 167 -3.39 -16.38 1.03
CA CYS A 167 -1.98 -16.74 1.06
C CYS A 167 -1.22 -15.97 2.14
N SER A 168 -0.15 -16.56 2.68
CA SER A 168 0.74 -15.86 3.60
C SER A 168 2.22 -16.03 3.27
N VAL A 169 3.02 -15.05 3.67
CA VAL A 169 4.47 -15.02 3.46
C VAL A 169 5.15 -14.62 4.76
N SER A 170 6.10 -15.43 5.23
CA SER A 170 6.98 -15.13 6.37
C SER A 170 8.46 -15.32 6.01
N GLY A 171 9.36 -14.64 6.72
CA GLY A 171 10.79 -14.58 6.41
C GLY A 171 11.23 -13.16 6.06
N SER A 172 12.01 -13.01 4.99
CA SER A 172 12.54 -11.72 4.54
C SER A 172 12.35 -11.49 3.04
N VAL A 173 11.82 -10.32 2.68
CA VAL A 173 11.72 -9.84 1.30
C VAL A 173 12.48 -8.54 1.17
N LYS A 174 13.60 -8.57 0.45
CA LYS A 174 14.49 -7.42 0.26
C LYS A 174 14.68 -7.12 -1.21
N ALA A 175 14.51 -5.86 -1.60
CA ALA A 175 14.78 -5.43 -2.95
C ALA A 175 15.52 -4.11 -2.97
N TYR A 176 16.35 -3.94 -3.99
CA TYR A 176 16.98 -2.66 -4.27
C TYR A 176 15.95 -1.56 -4.60
N LYS A 177 14.89 -1.82 -5.38
CA LYS A 177 13.89 -0.81 -5.76
C LYS A 177 12.53 -1.02 -5.14
N TYR A 178 11.86 -2.11 -5.49
CA TYR A 178 10.47 -2.34 -5.12
C TYR A 178 10.34 -3.68 -4.41
N ALA A 179 9.86 -3.67 -3.17
CA ALA A 179 9.69 -4.85 -2.35
C ALA A 179 8.24 -4.96 -1.88
N GLY A 180 7.58 -6.07 -2.19
CA GLY A 180 6.21 -6.37 -1.78
C GLY A 180 6.12 -7.68 -1.02
N GLY A 181 5.56 -7.71 0.19
CA GLY A 181 5.53 -8.94 0.97
C GLY A 181 4.76 -10.08 0.26
N ILE A 182 3.65 -9.77 -0.40
CA ILE A 182 2.85 -10.74 -1.18
C ILE A 182 3.09 -10.59 -2.67
N VAL A 183 2.73 -9.42 -3.23
CA VAL A 183 2.92 -9.10 -4.65
C VAL A 183 3.64 -7.77 -4.82
N LEU A 184 4.12 -7.48 -6.03
CA LEU A 184 4.75 -6.20 -6.33
C LEU A 184 3.85 -5.33 -7.20
N ASP A 185 3.69 -5.67 -8.47
CA ASP A 185 2.90 -4.94 -9.45
C ASP A 185 1.51 -5.52 -9.60
N MET A 186 0.52 -4.65 -9.61
CA MET A 186 -0.87 -5.03 -9.90
C MET A 186 -1.35 -4.35 -11.18
N TYR A 187 -1.88 -5.16 -12.09
CA TYR A 187 -2.45 -4.74 -13.36
C TYR A 187 -3.98 -4.79 -13.35
N ARG A 188 -4.61 -4.35 -14.44
CA ARG A 188 -6.08 -4.32 -14.58
C ARG A 188 -6.70 -5.66 -14.22
N GLU A 189 -7.80 -5.60 -13.46
CA GLU A 189 -8.61 -6.75 -13.05
C GLU A 189 -7.90 -7.77 -12.15
N SER A 190 -6.66 -7.47 -11.73
CA SER A 190 -5.97 -8.29 -10.74
C SER A 190 -6.57 -8.13 -9.33
N ALA A 191 -6.41 -9.16 -8.50
CA ALA A 191 -6.90 -9.15 -7.13
C ALA A 191 -5.94 -9.82 -6.16
N VAL A 192 -5.75 -9.21 -5.00
CA VAL A 192 -5.11 -9.80 -3.84
C VAL A 192 -6.12 -9.80 -2.71
N SER A 193 -6.53 -10.97 -2.22
CA SER A 193 -7.55 -11.08 -1.19
C SER A 193 -7.15 -12.00 -0.04
N ASP A 194 -7.53 -11.63 1.18
CA ASP A 194 -7.36 -12.43 2.39
C ASP A 194 -5.91 -12.90 2.60
N CYS A 195 -4.94 -12.08 2.19
CA CYS A 195 -3.53 -12.40 2.28
C CYS A 195 -2.87 -11.78 3.51
N VAL A 196 -1.87 -12.47 4.07
CA VAL A 196 -1.15 -12.03 5.27
C VAL A 196 0.35 -11.95 5.01
N ASN A 197 0.93 -10.77 5.14
CA ASN A 197 2.38 -10.64 5.20
C ASN A 197 2.87 -10.67 6.65
N GLU A 198 3.74 -11.62 6.96
CA GLU A 198 4.49 -11.70 8.22
C GLU A 198 6.00 -11.50 8.00
N ALA A 199 6.44 -11.40 6.75
CA ALA A 199 7.84 -11.18 6.42
C ALA A 199 8.26 -9.73 6.68
N GLU A 200 9.51 -9.54 7.09
CA GLU A 200 10.14 -8.22 7.05
C GLU A 200 10.34 -7.83 5.57
N VAL A 201 9.83 -6.66 5.19
CA VAL A 201 9.91 -6.15 3.81
C VAL A 201 10.80 -4.91 3.79
N THR A 202 11.91 -5.00 3.08
CA THR A 202 12.84 -3.88 2.87
C THR A 202 12.93 -3.53 1.40
N GLY A 203 12.57 -2.30 1.04
CA GLY A 203 12.56 -1.84 -0.35
C GLY A 203 13.00 -0.39 -0.50
N GLY A 204 13.29 0.00 -1.74
CA GLY A 204 13.72 1.33 -2.11
C GLY A 204 15.23 1.52 -2.07
N TYR A 205 15.72 2.36 -2.98
CA TYR A 205 17.14 2.69 -3.09
C TYR A 205 17.37 4.18 -2.90
N PHE A 206 18.49 4.46 -2.24
CA PHE A 206 19.04 5.77 -2.05
C PHE A 206 20.25 5.99 -2.97
N ASN A 207 20.13 6.84 -3.99
CA ASN A 207 21.30 7.12 -4.84
C ASN A 207 22.42 7.82 -4.05
N SER A 208 23.67 7.37 -4.22
CA SER A 208 24.87 7.91 -3.55
C SER A 208 25.06 9.42 -3.74
N ASP A 209 24.53 9.98 -4.83
CA ASP A 209 24.55 11.43 -5.09
C ASP A 209 23.48 12.20 -4.30
N LYS A 210 22.60 11.52 -3.55
CA LYS A 210 21.47 12.10 -2.79
C LYS A 210 20.48 12.92 -3.64
N LEU A 211 20.39 12.66 -4.94
CA LEU A 211 19.57 13.48 -5.85
C LEU A 211 18.23 12.84 -6.23
N ARG A 212 18.07 11.53 -6.05
CA ARG A 212 16.85 10.79 -6.39
C ARG A 212 16.63 9.66 -5.42
N LEU A 213 15.41 9.62 -4.90
CA LEU A 213 14.83 8.45 -4.28
C LEU A 213 13.98 7.80 -5.37
N ASP A 214 14.08 6.49 -5.50
CA ASP A 214 13.12 5.69 -6.27
C ASP A 214 12.82 4.40 -5.50
N GLY A 215 11.58 3.93 -5.62
CA GLY A 215 11.17 2.64 -5.08
C GLY A 215 10.12 2.71 -3.99
N ALA A 216 9.58 1.54 -3.67
CA ALA A 216 8.57 1.37 -2.64
C ALA A 216 8.78 0.09 -1.85
N ALA A 217 8.44 0.12 -0.55
CA ALA A 217 8.32 -1.06 0.29
C ALA A 217 6.86 -1.17 0.77
N ALA A 218 6.24 -2.34 0.59
CA ALA A 218 4.92 -2.58 1.15
C ALA A 218 4.68 -4.01 1.61
N GLY A 219 3.87 -4.19 2.65
CA GLY A 219 3.54 -5.52 3.16
C GLY A 219 2.75 -6.35 2.17
N ILE A 220 1.82 -5.77 1.41
CA ILE A 220 1.00 -6.53 0.45
C ILE A 220 1.41 -6.29 -0.99
N ALA A 221 1.32 -5.05 -1.49
CA ALA A 221 1.59 -4.70 -2.89
C ALA A 221 2.47 -3.44 -3.01
N ALA A 222 3.69 -3.57 -3.52
CA ALA A 222 4.60 -2.43 -3.57
C ALA A 222 4.16 -1.33 -4.56
N TRP A 223 3.64 -1.73 -5.73
CA TRP A 223 3.34 -0.83 -6.83
C TRP A 223 2.08 -1.23 -7.63
N PRO A 224 0.86 -1.05 -7.08
CA PRO A 224 -0.35 -1.17 -7.88
C PRO A 224 -0.39 -0.12 -9.01
N ARG A 225 -0.39 -0.53 -10.28
CA ARG A 225 -0.23 0.38 -11.43
C ARG A 225 -1.52 0.65 -12.19
N GLU A 226 -2.08 -0.39 -12.80
CA GLU A 226 -3.13 -0.20 -13.81
C GLU A 226 -4.54 -0.46 -13.29
N GLY A 227 -4.66 -0.93 -12.05
CA GLY A 227 -5.92 -1.23 -11.40
C GLY A 227 -5.83 -2.44 -10.47
N GLY A 228 -6.98 -2.83 -9.94
CA GLY A 228 -7.13 -4.05 -9.16
C GLY A 228 -7.65 -3.80 -7.76
N THR A 229 -7.81 -4.88 -7.00
CA THR A 229 -8.38 -4.84 -5.65
C THR A 229 -7.43 -5.48 -4.65
N ILE A 230 -7.20 -4.81 -3.53
CA ILE A 230 -6.52 -5.36 -2.35
C ILE A 230 -7.56 -5.39 -1.24
N THR A 231 -8.01 -6.58 -0.84
CA THR A 231 -9.17 -6.74 0.04
C THR A 231 -8.95 -7.74 1.17
N GLY A 232 -9.28 -7.40 2.41
CA GLY A 232 -9.16 -8.37 3.52
C GLY A 232 -7.72 -8.71 3.89
N CYS A 233 -6.74 -7.94 3.42
CA CYS A 233 -5.32 -8.25 3.59
C CYS A 233 -4.77 -7.67 4.89
N THR A 234 -3.84 -8.38 5.52
CA THR A 234 -3.19 -7.95 6.76
C THR A 234 -1.68 -7.91 6.61
N ASN A 235 -1.03 -6.83 7.03
CA ASN A 235 0.41 -6.80 7.24
C ASN A 235 0.75 -6.88 8.73
N ARG A 236 1.48 -7.91 9.14
CA ARG A 236 2.07 -8.07 10.49
C ARG A 236 3.60 -7.89 10.48
N GLY A 237 4.23 -8.03 9.32
CA GLY A 237 5.68 -7.86 9.15
C GLY A 237 6.14 -6.40 9.24
N ALA A 238 7.38 -6.18 9.67
CA ALA A 238 7.98 -4.86 9.66
C ALA A 238 8.28 -4.38 8.24
N ILE A 239 8.00 -3.11 7.95
CA ILE A 239 8.24 -2.50 6.64
C ILE A 239 9.32 -1.43 6.76
N ILE A 240 10.37 -1.54 5.96
CA ILE A 240 11.50 -0.62 5.92
C ILE A 240 11.61 -0.05 4.51
N GLY A 241 11.18 1.20 4.34
CA GLY A 241 11.29 1.93 3.08
C GLY A 241 12.52 2.83 3.06
N ASN A 242 13.50 2.48 2.25
CA ASN A 242 14.69 3.30 1.98
C ASN A 242 14.51 4.22 0.76
N GLY A 243 13.41 4.06 0.03
CA GLY A 243 12.99 4.89 -1.11
C GLY A 243 11.84 5.83 -0.73
N ASN A 244 11.09 6.31 -1.72
CA ASN A 244 10.14 7.41 -1.54
C ASN A 244 8.85 6.94 -0.89
N MET A 245 8.46 5.68 -1.07
CA MET A 245 7.19 5.17 -0.56
C MET A 245 7.35 3.98 0.38
N ALA A 246 6.64 4.02 1.50
CA ALA A 246 6.60 2.92 2.46
C ALA A 246 5.18 2.76 3.04
N ALA A 247 4.67 1.52 3.09
CA ALA A 247 3.34 1.28 3.61
C ALA A 247 3.08 -0.14 4.13
N GLY A 248 2.08 -0.31 4.99
CA GLY A 248 1.65 -1.62 5.42
C GLY A 248 1.00 -2.43 4.30
N ILE A 249 0.14 -1.81 3.49
CA ILE A 249 -0.63 -2.52 2.46
C ILE A 249 -0.11 -2.21 1.06
N ALA A 250 -0.16 -0.94 0.63
CA ALA A 250 0.18 -0.55 -0.73
C ALA A 250 1.20 0.59 -0.80
N GLY A 251 2.34 0.38 -1.47
CA GLY A 251 3.41 1.37 -1.49
C GLY A 251 3.07 2.58 -2.36
N HIS A 252 3.15 2.41 -3.67
CA HIS A 252 2.83 3.42 -4.67
C HIS A 252 1.65 2.95 -5.51
N CYS A 253 0.47 3.53 -5.30
CA CYS A 253 -0.68 3.29 -6.16
C CYS A 253 -0.74 4.36 -7.26
N GLU A 254 -0.61 3.95 -8.53
CA GLU A 254 -0.78 4.86 -9.65
C GLU A 254 -2.27 5.19 -9.92
N ASN A 255 -2.55 5.80 -11.07
CA ASN A 255 -3.86 6.32 -11.42
C ASN A 255 -4.79 5.30 -12.13
N GLY A 256 -4.46 4.00 -12.11
CA GLY A 256 -5.35 2.95 -12.61
C GLY A 256 -6.25 2.46 -11.48
N PHE A 257 -7.57 2.66 -11.57
CA PHE A 257 -8.57 2.37 -10.51
C PHE A 257 -8.20 1.24 -9.54
N ILE A 258 -7.66 1.60 -8.37
CA ILE A 258 -7.29 0.68 -7.30
C ILE A 258 -8.27 0.83 -6.14
N LEU A 259 -8.73 -0.30 -5.62
CA LEU A 259 -9.51 -0.35 -4.38
C LEU A 259 -8.70 -1.04 -3.30
N ILE A 260 -8.47 -0.35 -2.19
CA ILE A 260 -7.93 -0.93 -0.95
C ILE A 260 -9.06 -0.94 0.05
N GLU A 261 -9.57 -2.13 0.38
CA GLU A 261 -10.74 -2.29 1.25
C GLU A 261 -10.52 -3.32 2.36
N ASN A 262 -11.05 -3.10 3.55
CA ASN A 262 -11.01 -4.08 4.65
C ASN A 262 -9.59 -4.57 4.97
N CYS A 263 -8.59 -3.69 4.89
CA CYS A 263 -7.19 -4.06 5.11
C CYS A 263 -6.67 -3.54 6.43
N VAL A 264 -5.77 -4.30 7.05
CA VAL A 264 -5.21 -4.00 8.37
C VAL A 264 -3.69 -3.98 8.33
N ASN A 265 -3.08 -2.91 8.83
CA ASN A 265 -1.66 -2.90 9.14
C ASN A 265 -1.45 -3.02 10.65
N GLU A 266 -0.75 -4.06 11.09
CA GLU A 266 -0.28 -4.25 12.47
C GLU A 266 1.23 -4.10 12.59
N GLY A 267 1.97 -4.31 11.49
CA GLY A 267 3.42 -4.21 11.45
C GLY A 267 3.92 -2.76 11.58
N SER A 268 5.09 -2.57 12.20
CA SER A 268 5.74 -1.27 12.26
C SER A 268 6.23 -0.84 10.88
N ILE A 269 6.05 0.43 10.54
CA ILE A 269 6.51 1.02 9.29
C ILE A 269 7.56 2.08 9.62
N GLN A 270 8.73 1.93 8.99
CA GLN A 270 9.77 2.92 8.93
C GLN A 270 9.92 3.37 7.49
N GLY A 271 9.33 4.52 7.16
CA GLY A 271 9.75 5.32 6.02
C GLY A 271 11.14 5.90 6.26
N ILE A 272 11.79 6.32 5.18
CA ILE A 272 13.19 6.74 5.05
C ILE A 272 13.91 6.98 6.38
N ASN A 273 15.00 6.26 6.60
CA ASN A 273 15.87 6.42 7.76
C ASN A 273 17.12 7.25 7.35
N GLY A 274 17.26 8.46 7.90
CA GLY A 274 18.57 9.12 8.01
C GLY A 274 19.08 9.88 6.79
N VAL A 275 18.25 10.68 6.10
CA VAL A 275 18.73 11.60 5.05
C VAL A 275 18.46 13.07 5.43
N ALA A 276 19.21 13.53 6.43
CA ALA A 276 19.19 14.88 7.00
C ALA A 276 19.38 16.06 6.02
N GLU A 277 19.67 15.83 4.73
CA GLU A 277 20.08 16.91 3.82
C GLU A 277 19.67 16.67 2.36
N LEU A 278 18.39 16.43 2.10
CA LEU A 278 17.84 16.70 0.77
C LEU A 278 17.56 18.21 0.71
N GLY A 279 18.53 18.98 0.22
CA GLY A 279 18.33 20.40 -0.10
C GLY A 279 17.06 20.60 -0.94
N SER A 280 16.54 21.83 -1.01
CA SER A 280 15.22 22.19 -1.58
C SER A 280 14.84 21.64 -2.98
N GLN A 281 15.78 21.02 -3.69
CA GLN A 281 15.65 20.37 -5.01
C GLN A 281 15.46 18.84 -4.96
N GLY A 282 15.65 18.19 -3.79
CA GLY A 282 15.49 16.74 -3.57
C GLY A 282 14.21 16.34 -2.84
N ARG A 283 13.29 17.28 -2.62
CA ARG A 283 11.95 17.10 -2.01
C ARG A 283 10.95 16.39 -2.92
N ASN A 284 11.39 15.39 -3.66
CA ASN A 284 10.49 14.62 -4.50
C ASN A 284 9.77 13.60 -3.61
N GLU A 285 8.73 14.08 -2.94
CA GLU A 285 7.53 13.28 -2.67
C GLU A 285 7.77 11.97 -1.88
N ASN A 286 8.25 12.10 -0.65
CA ASN A 286 8.34 10.96 0.28
C ASN A 286 7.00 10.76 0.99
N TYR A 287 6.41 9.60 0.84
CA TYR A 287 5.13 9.27 1.41
C TYR A 287 5.21 7.98 2.22
N THR A 288 4.97 8.10 3.51
CA THR A 288 4.86 6.96 4.42
C THR A 288 3.43 6.90 4.92
N GLY A 289 2.79 5.74 4.86
CA GLY A 289 1.49 5.60 5.50
C GLY A 289 1.14 4.20 5.96
N GLY A 290 0.30 4.10 7.00
CA GLY A 290 -0.11 2.83 7.59
C GLY A 290 -0.69 1.85 6.57
N ILE A 291 -1.55 2.34 5.68
CA ILE A 291 -2.20 1.55 4.63
C ILE A 291 -1.55 1.82 3.28
N ALA A 292 -1.45 3.10 2.88
CA ALA A 292 -0.88 3.48 1.59
C ALA A 292 0.28 4.47 1.75
N GLY A 293 1.34 4.33 0.98
CA GLY A 293 2.38 5.35 0.89
C GLY A 293 1.80 6.52 0.11
N TYR A 294 1.69 6.34 -1.20
CA TYR A 294 0.97 7.22 -2.10
C TYR A 294 -0.24 6.53 -2.71
N ALA A 295 -1.40 7.16 -2.61
CA ALA A 295 -2.63 6.76 -3.30
C ALA A 295 -2.95 7.74 -4.44
N GLY A 296 -2.84 7.29 -5.69
CA GLY A 296 -3.15 8.12 -6.86
C GLY A 296 -4.60 8.59 -6.94
N GLU A 297 -4.91 9.45 -7.91
CA GLU A 297 -6.22 10.13 -8.08
C GLU A 297 -7.41 9.19 -8.21
N ASN A 298 -7.16 7.95 -8.59
CA ASN A 298 -8.16 6.92 -8.83
C ASN A 298 -8.08 5.76 -7.83
N THR A 299 -7.38 5.94 -6.71
CA THR A 299 -7.24 4.94 -5.66
C THR A 299 -8.19 5.25 -4.50
N ALA A 300 -9.14 4.36 -4.21
CA ALA A 300 -10.03 4.49 -3.05
C ALA A 300 -9.51 3.64 -1.89
N ILE A 301 -9.50 4.22 -0.68
CA ILE A 301 -9.16 3.52 0.56
C ILE A 301 -10.41 3.51 1.45
N THR A 302 -10.90 2.32 1.80
CA THR A 302 -12.13 2.20 2.59
C THR A 302 -12.05 1.07 3.63
N LYS A 303 -12.63 1.27 4.82
CA LYS A 303 -12.68 0.23 5.88
C LYS A 303 -11.30 -0.32 6.25
N CYS A 304 -10.30 0.55 6.34
CA CYS A 304 -8.92 0.16 6.62
C CYS A 304 -8.45 0.66 7.98
N VAL A 305 -7.62 -0.15 8.65
CA VAL A 305 -7.15 0.12 10.01
C VAL A 305 -5.64 0.04 10.09
N ASN A 306 -5.00 1.07 10.64
CA ASN A 306 -3.59 1.03 11.01
C ASN A 306 -3.43 0.92 12.53
N ASN A 307 -2.94 -0.23 13.00
CA ASN A 307 -2.53 -0.50 14.37
C ASN A 307 -1.01 -0.36 14.56
N GLY A 308 -0.22 -0.54 13.49
CA GLY A 308 1.23 -0.47 13.53
C GLY A 308 1.75 0.97 13.65
N SER A 309 2.85 1.16 14.38
CA SER A 309 3.52 2.47 14.46
C SER A 309 4.07 2.89 13.09
N VAL A 310 3.96 4.17 12.74
CA VAL A 310 4.45 4.71 11.46
C VAL A 310 5.44 5.83 11.73
N SER A 311 6.67 5.66 11.25
CA SER A 311 7.73 6.67 11.35
C SER A 311 8.21 7.06 9.96
N GLY A 312 8.57 8.33 9.73
CA GLY A 312 9.19 8.77 8.47
C GLY A 312 10.03 10.02 8.61
N THR A 313 10.83 10.36 7.60
CA THR A 313 11.67 11.58 7.60
C THR A 313 11.40 12.47 6.39
N GLY A 314 11.39 13.79 6.62
CA GLY A 314 11.54 14.83 5.61
C GLY A 314 10.28 15.25 4.82
N HIS A 315 9.23 14.42 4.69
CA HIS A 315 8.01 14.83 3.96
C HIS A 315 6.70 14.38 4.61
N PHE A 316 5.90 13.46 4.03
CA PHE A 316 4.55 13.19 4.51
C PHE A 316 4.42 11.82 5.15
N THR A 317 4.08 11.79 6.44
CA THR A 317 3.75 10.59 7.21
C THR A 317 2.28 10.63 7.60
N GLY A 318 1.49 9.64 7.18
CA GLY A 318 0.07 9.54 7.51
C GLY A 318 -0.29 8.24 8.21
N GLY A 319 -1.21 8.27 9.18
CA GLY A 319 -1.67 7.04 9.83
C GLY A 319 -2.38 6.07 8.88
N ILE A 320 -3.08 6.58 7.85
CA ILE A 320 -3.67 5.75 6.79
C ILE A 320 -2.89 5.90 5.49
N ALA A 321 -2.71 7.13 5.01
CA ALA A 321 -2.04 7.38 3.75
C ALA A 321 -1.05 8.54 3.86
N GLY A 322 0.16 8.39 3.32
CA GLY A 322 1.08 9.53 3.20
C GLY A 322 0.44 10.66 2.39
N ALA A 323 -0.15 10.34 1.23
CA ALA A 323 -1.08 11.21 0.51
C ALA A 323 -2.09 10.40 -0.32
N SER A 324 -3.26 10.99 -0.57
CA SER A 324 -4.33 10.42 -1.39
C SER A 324 -4.92 11.44 -2.37
N GLY A 325 -4.91 11.08 -3.66
CA GLY A 325 -5.57 11.79 -4.73
C GLY A 325 -7.09 11.56 -4.78
N ASN A 326 -7.66 10.80 -3.84
CA ASN A 326 -9.09 10.45 -3.84
C ASN A 326 -9.70 10.50 -2.43
N PHE A 327 -10.83 9.81 -2.24
CA PHE A 327 -11.48 9.63 -0.96
C PHE A 327 -10.74 8.64 -0.06
N ILE A 328 -10.77 8.93 1.24
CA ILE A 328 -10.52 7.97 2.31
C ILE A 328 -11.78 7.91 3.17
N ILE A 329 -12.36 6.72 3.33
CA ILE A 329 -13.69 6.51 3.93
C ILE A 329 -13.63 5.42 4.99
N ASN A 330 -14.31 5.56 6.13
CA ASN A 330 -14.41 4.47 7.13
C ASN A 330 -13.02 3.97 7.59
N CYS A 331 -12.05 4.84 7.86
CA CYS A 331 -10.68 4.40 8.17
C CYS A 331 -10.22 4.86 9.56
N ALA A 332 -9.40 4.04 10.22
CA ALA A 332 -8.93 4.31 11.58
C ALA A 332 -7.42 4.18 11.73
N ASN A 333 -6.82 5.12 12.45
CA ASN A 333 -5.46 5.01 12.92
C ASN A 333 -5.42 4.85 14.45
N HIS A 334 -4.81 3.76 14.90
CA HIS A 334 -4.44 3.50 16.30
C HIS A 334 -2.93 3.52 16.51
N GLY A 335 -2.15 3.33 15.44
CA GLY A 335 -0.70 3.32 15.49
C GLY A 335 -0.12 4.70 15.81
N ASN A 336 0.89 4.74 16.68
CA ASN A 336 1.62 5.97 16.96
C ASN A 336 2.39 6.44 15.72
N LEU A 337 2.43 7.75 15.52
CA LEU A 337 2.99 8.39 14.35
C LEU A 337 4.16 9.28 14.74
N GLU A 338 5.25 9.18 13.99
CA GLU A 338 6.43 10.01 14.19
C GLU A 338 6.96 10.54 12.87
N ALA A 339 7.36 11.81 12.83
CA ALA A 339 8.28 12.26 11.80
C ALA A 339 9.34 13.21 12.34
N ALA A 340 10.50 13.14 11.69
CA ALA A 340 11.67 13.95 11.97
C ALA A 340 12.18 14.66 10.69
N GLU A 341 13.14 15.55 10.90
CA GLU A 341 13.84 16.35 9.90
C GLU A 341 12.91 17.26 9.08
N GLY A 342 11.98 17.94 9.77
CA GLY A 342 10.97 18.82 9.16
C GLY A 342 9.85 18.06 8.45
N GLY A 343 9.66 16.79 8.79
CA GLY A 343 8.57 15.96 8.32
C GLY A 343 7.22 16.42 8.88
N TYR A 344 6.17 16.19 8.09
CA TYR A 344 4.79 16.49 8.44
C TYR A 344 4.07 15.18 8.78
N VAL A 345 3.46 15.15 9.96
CA VAL A 345 2.74 13.99 10.47
C VAL A 345 1.25 14.25 10.50
N TYR A 346 0.46 13.30 10.01
CA TYR A 346 -1.00 13.39 9.93
C TYR A 346 -1.65 12.13 10.50
N GLY A 347 -2.60 12.29 11.42
CA GLY A 347 -3.34 11.16 12.01
C GLY A 347 -3.96 10.23 10.97
N ILE A 348 -4.41 10.77 9.84
CA ILE A 348 -4.97 10.03 8.71
C ILE A 348 -4.15 10.24 7.44
N THR A 349 -4.09 11.47 6.92
CA THR A 349 -3.37 11.73 5.65
C THR A 349 -2.96 13.19 5.44
N ALA A 350 -1.86 13.41 4.73
CA ALA A 350 -1.44 14.75 4.35
C ALA A 350 -2.44 15.44 3.42
N LEU A 351 -3.04 14.68 2.51
CA LEU A 351 -3.99 15.20 1.53
C LEU A 351 -4.98 14.10 1.14
N ALA A 352 -6.26 14.40 1.20
CA ALA A 352 -7.32 13.67 0.51
C ALA A 352 -8.00 14.61 -0.50
N VAL A 353 -7.70 14.46 -1.79
CA VAL A 353 -8.16 15.43 -2.80
C VAL A 353 -9.68 15.46 -2.93
N ASN A 354 -10.35 14.31 -2.91
CA ASN A 354 -11.80 14.25 -3.07
C ASN A 354 -12.55 14.39 -1.75
N GLY A 355 -12.00 13.87 -0.65
CA GLY A 355 -12.55 14.06 0.68
C GLY A 355 -12.08 13.05 1.72
N LEU A 356 -12.32 13.38 2.98
CA LEU A 356 -12.03 12.54 4.12
C LEU A 356 -13.31 12.35 4.92
N VAL A 357 -13.75 11.10 5.10
CA VAL A 357 -15.11 10.82 5.53
C VAL A 357 -15.15 9.67 6.50
N ASN A 358 -15.76 9.87 7.67
CA ASN A 358 -15.94 8.78 8.63
C ASN A 358 -14.60 8.14 9.02
N CYS A 359 -13.64 8.91 9.51
CA CYS A 359 -12.30 8.44 9.83
C CYS A 359 -11.83 9.01 11.16
N TYR A 360 -10.96 8.28 11.86
CA TYR A 360 -10.49 8.75 13.16
C TYR A 360 -9.06 8.36 13.51
N ASN A 361 -8.43 9.17 14.35
CA ASN A 361 -7.10 8.93 14.90
C ASN A 361 -7.16 8.79 16.42
N THR A 362 -6.58 7.73 16.96
CA THR A 362 -6.32 7.54 18.40
C THR A 362 -4.85 7.37 18.72
N GLY A 363 -4.00 7.16 17.71
CA GLY A 363 -2.55 7.07 17.87
C GLY A 363 -1.93 8.42 18.20
N ASP A 364 -0.92 8.42 19.07
CA ASP A 364 -0.20 9.63 19.42
C ASP A 364 0.71 10.07 18.27
N ILE A 365 0.82 11.38 18.08
CA ILE A 365 1.64 12.03 17.06
C ILE A 365 2.83 12.69 17.75
N THR A 366 4.05 12.38 17.29
CA THR A 366 5.27 13.10 17.65
C THR A 366 5.89 13.73 16.41
N CYS A 367 6.17 15.03 16.44
CA CYS A 367 6.72 15.74 15.29
C CYS A 367 7.78 16.77 15.71
N ASP A 368 8.65 17.14 14.77
CA ASP A 368 9.68 18.17 14.94
C ASP A 368 9.33 19.50 14.24
N GLY A 369 8.03 19.76 14.05
CA GLY A 369 7.56 21.03 13.53
C GLY A 369 6.15 20.98 12.95
N HIS A 370 5.71 19.85 12.38
CA HIS A 370 4.43 19.81 11.67
C HIS A 370 3.59 18.59 12.05
N GLY A 371 2.50 18.80 12.80
CA GLY A 371 1.66 17.74 13.35
C GLY A 371 0.17 18.03 13.22
N PHE A 372 -0.59 17.10 12.68
CA PHE A 372 -2.02 17.28 12.38
C PHE A 372 -2.79 16.06 12.87
N GLY A 373 -3.74 16.24 13.79
CA GLY A 373 -4.50 15.13 14.39
C GLY A 373 -5.30 14.30 13.39
N ILE A 374 -5.64 14.86 12.23
CA ILE A 374 -6.32 14.13 11.14
C ILE A 374 -5.62 14.34 9.80
N GLY A 375 -5.77 15.49 9.16
CA GLY A 375 -5.34 15.63 7.78
C GLY A 375 -5.84 16.88 7.08
N THR A 376 -5.54 16.99 5.77
CA THR A 376 -6.06 18.07 4.91
C THR A 376 -6.89 17.53 3.74
N SER A 377 -7.75 18.37 3.18
CA SER A 377 -8.48 18.08 1.93
C SER A 377 -8.57 19.32 1.02
N SER A 378 -8.65 19.12 -0.29
CA SER A 378 -8.74 20.21 -1.29
C SER A 378 -10.13 20.39 -1.91
N SER A 379 -11.09 19.50 -1.63
CA SER A 379 -12.46 19.56 -2.15
C SER A 379 -13.54 19.93 -1.11
N ALA A 380 -13.14 20.31 0.12
CA ALA A 380 -13.99 20.71 1.24
C ALA A 380 -14.97 19.64 1.79
N VAL A 381 -14.79 18.36 1.47
CA VAL A 381 -15.60 17.25 2.01
C VAL A 381 -14.84 16.57 3.14
N THR A 382 -15.17 16.95 4.37
CA THR A 382 -14.50 16.54 5.62
C THR A 382 -15.55 16.34 6.69
N ILE A 383 -16.06 15.11 6.76
CA ILE A 383 -17.28 14.80 7.50
C ILE A 383 -17.04 13.61 8.43
N ASN A 384 -17.57 13.68 9.66
CA ASN A 384 -17.59 12.56 10.60
C ASN A 384 -16.20 12.10 11.05
N LEU A 385 -15.34 13.03 11.47
CA LEU A 385 -13.95 12.74 11.81
C LEU A 385 -13.66 12.97 13.30
N TYR A 386 -12.73 12.24 13.89
CA TYR A 386 -12.21 12.68 15.19
C TYR A 386 -10.75 12.35 15.44
N ASN A 387 -10.04 13.22 16.17
CA ASN A 387 -8.74 12.92 16.76
C ASN A 387 -8.88 12.82 18.29
N TYR A 388 -8.40 11.72 18.84
CA TYR A 388 -8.25 11.53 20.29
C TYR A 388 -6.77 11.49 20.71
N GLY A 389 -5.87 11.13 19.80
CA GLY A 389 -4.44 11.02 20.04
C GLY A 389 -3.78 12.34 20.45
N THR A 390 -2.73 12.24 21.26
CA THR A 390 -1.93 13.39 21.70
C THR A 390 -0.99 13.83 20.59
N ILE A 391 -0.83 15.14 20.40
CA ILE A 391 0.06 15.74 19.40
C ILE A 391 1.18 16.44 20.14
N THR A 392 2.37 15.85 20.12
CA THR A 392 3.55 16.38 20.79
C THR A 392 4.52 16.95 19.77
N CYS A 393 4.81 18.24 19.88
CA CYS A 393 5.85 18.88 19.09
C CYS A 393 7.13 19.01 19.90
N THR A 394 8.28 18.79 19.27
CA THR A 394 9.60 18.94 19.89
C THR A 394 10.33 20.22 19.45
N ALA A 395 9.87 20.86 18.38
CA ALA A 395 10.42 22.12 17.87
C ALA A 395 9.58 23.34 18.28
N THR A 396 10.19 24.52 18.24
CA THR A 396 9.59 25.80 18.65
C THR A 396 9.11 26.67 17.48
N ASP A 397 9.14 26.15 16.24
CA ASP A 397 8.86 26.89 14.99
C ASP A 397 7.87 26.18 14.04
N GLY A 398 6.92 25.45 14.62
CA GLY A 398 6.01 24.55 13.91
C GLY A 398 4.57 25.02 13.62
N THR A 399 3.79 24.14 12.97
CA THR A 399 2.32 24.22 12.81
C THR A 399 1.69 22.93 13.36
N LEU A 400 0.77 23.08 14.32
CA LEU A 400 0.05 21.99 14.97
C LEU A 400 -1.46 22.19 14.86
N THR A 401 -2.20 21.13 14.55
CA THR A 401 -3.67 21.19 14.52
C THR A 401 -4.27 19.97 15.19
N ASP A 402 -5.24 20.18 16.07
CA ASP A 402 -5.88 19.18 16.92
C ASP A 402 -6.69 18.14 16.14
N ALA A 403 -7.42 18.57 15.11
CA ALA A 403 -8.14 17.75 14.16
C ALA A 403 -8.15 18.39 12.77
N PHE A 404 -8.23 19.72 12.64
CA PHE A 404 -8.41 20.35 11.34
C PHE A 404 -7.14 20.94 10.74
N GLY A 405 -6.60 20.22 9.77
CA GLY A 405 -5.73 20.81 8.76
C GLY A 405 -6.53 21.66 7.76
N TRP A 406 -5.91 22.73 7.30
CA TRP A 406 -6.43 23.73 6.35
C TRP A 406 -7.26 23.12 5.19
N THR A 407 -8.52 23.54 5.00
CA THR A 407 -9.26 23.27 3.76
C THR A 407 -8.97 24.35 2.73
N SER A 408 -8.30 24.01 1.63
CA SER A 408 -8.18 24.94 0.50
C SER A 408 -9.48 24.89 -0.33
N GLY A 409 -10.18 26.03 -0.52
CA GLY A 409 -11.32 26.11 -1.47
C GLY A 409 -12.67 26.62 -0.97
N GLY A 410 -12.81 26.98 0.31
CA GLY A 410 -14.07 27.53 0.86
C GLY A 410 -14.92 26.48 1.56
N SER A 411 -15.20 26.72 2.83
CA SER A 411 -15.84 25.81 3.78
C SER A 411 -17.31 25.53 3.44
N THR A 412 -17.58 24.44 2.71
CA THR A 412 -18.95 23.96 2.46
C THR A 412 -19.23 22.54 2.98
N GLY A 413 -18.25 21.78 3.47
CA GLY A 413 -18.45 20.40 3.94
C GLY A 413 -17.61 19.99 5.16
N LEU A 414 -17.35 20.92 6.09
CA LEU A 414 -16.87 20.61 7.44
C LEU A 414 -18.07 20.29 8.32
N TYR A 415 -18.29 19.03 8.66
CA TYR A 415 -19.43 18.63 9.48
C TYR A 415 -19.10 17.50 10.44
N ASN A 416 -19.52 17.63 11.70
CA ASN A 416 -19.40 16.59 12.72
C ASN A 416 -17.96 16.08 12.91
N ASN A 417 -17.02 16.98 13.18
CA ASN A 417 -15.66 16.56 13.49
C ASN A 417 -15.17 17.11 14.83
N TYR A 418 -14.34 16.32 15.50
CA TYR A 418 -14.00 16.48 16.91
C TYR A 418 -12.51 16.31 17.18
N ALA A 419 -12.00 16.99 18.21
CA ALA A 419 -10.70 16.71 18.79
C ALA A 419 -10.85 16.57 20.31
N ARG A 420 -10.01 15.77 20.96
CA ARG A 420 -9.91 15.74 22.42
C ARG A 420 -9.34 17.07 22.93
N GLU A 421 -9.94 17.65 23.96
CA GLU A 421 -9.43 18.87 24.58
C GLU A 421 -7.99 18.69 25.09
N ASN A 422 -7.15 19.71 24.95
CA ASN A 422 -5.76 19.70 25.40
C ASN A 422 -4.94 18.54 24.79
N CYS A 423 -5.28 18.08 23.59
CA CYS A 423 -4.51 17.03 22.92
C CYS A 423 -3.17 17.53 22.40
N ILE A 424 -2.94 18.84 22.32
CA ILE A 424 -1.68 19.43 21.83
C ILE A 424 -0.72 19.70 23.00
N VAL A 425 0.50 19.18 22.89
CA VAL A 425 1.61 19.38 23.83
C VAL A 425 2.76 20.07 23.11
N VAL A 426 3.19 21.21 23.67
CA VAL A 426 4.22 22.09 23.11
C VAL A 426 5.43 22.23 24.03
N PRO A 427 6.64 22.47 23.50
CA PRO A 427 7.83 22.66 24.33
C PRO A 427 7.78 23.97 25.12
N ASP A 428 8.47 23.99 26.26
CA ASP A 428 8.61 25.18 27.11
C ASP A 428 9.22 26.37 26.35
N GLY A 429 8.63 27.56 26.51
CA GLY A 429 9.14 28.80 25.93
C GLY A 429 8.65 29.11 24.51
N TRP A 430 7.69 28.34 23.97
CA TRP A 430 7.01 28.72 22.72
C TRP A 430 6.01 29.86 22.98
N GLU A 431 6.30 31.07 22.47
CA GLU A 431 5.57 32.32 22.77
C GLU A 431 4.31 32.61 21.91
N ASP A 432 3.66 31.63 21.24
CA ASP A 432 2.32 31.72 20.57
C ASP A 432 2.24 32.56 19.24
N PRO A 433 1.21 32.50 18.33
CA PRO A 433 0.06 31.58 18.15
C PRO A 433 -0.25 31.03 16.73
N LEU A 434 0.40 31.48 15.65
CA LEU A 434 -0.17 31.32 14.29
C LEU A 434 -0.19 29.88 13.73
N GLY A 435 0.45 28.94 14.43
CA GLY A 435 0.56 27.55 14.03
C GLY A 435 -0.31 26.58 14.81
N ILE A 436 -0.85 26.94 15.99
CA ILE A 436 -1.64 26.04 16.83
C ILE A 436 -3.13 26.29 16.57
N GLN A 437 -3.82 25.30 16.02
CA GLN A 437 -5.28 25.32 15.89
C GLN A 437 -5.87 24.28 16.85
N ASP A 438 -6.43 24.77 17.95
CA ASP A 438 -7.31 24.03 18.87
C ASP A 438 -8.63 24.81 19.04
N PRO A 439 -9.40 25.00 17.95
CA PRO A 439 -10.53 25.92 18.02
C PRO A 439 -11.72 25.33 18.82
N ASN A 440 -11.81 24.01 19.00
CA ASN A 440 -12.99 23.35 19.58
C ASN A 440 -12.70 21.96 20.19
N GLY A 441 -11.63 21.80 20.96
CA GLY A 441 -11.42 20.59 21.77
C GLY A 441 -12.66 20.22 22.61
N VAL A 442 -12.98 18.94 22.65
CA VAL A 442 -14.12 18.38 23.39
C VAL A 442 -13.62 17.59 24.59
N PRO A 443 -14.27 17.70 25.78
CA PRO A 443 -13.86 16.96 26.96
C PRO A 443 -13.87 15.44 26.75
N ASP A 444 -12.90 14.75 27.34
CA ASP A 444 -12.79 13.28 27.37
C ASP A 444 -14.11 12.59 27.76
N SER A 445 -14.90 13.21 28.64
CA SER A 445 -16.19 12.66 29.05
C SER A 445 -17.17 12.52 27.89
N GLN A 446 -17.19 13.44 26.91
CA GLN A 446 -18.14 13.34 25.79
C GLN A 446 -17.79 12.26 24.77
N PHE A 447 -16.52 11.85 24.72
CA PHE A 447 -16.10 10.69 23.93
C PHE A 447 -16.60 9.38 24.57
N THR A 448 -16.74 9.35 25.90
CA THR A 448 -17.01 8.12 26.66
C THR A 448 -18.44 8.03 27.22
N ASP A 449 -19.17 9.15 27.32
CA ASP A 449 -20.56 9.19 27.80
C ASP A 449 -21.61 8.91 26.72
N GLY A 450 -21.18 8.70 25.48
CA GLY A 450 -22.02 8.41 24.32
C GLY A 450 -22.47 9.63 23.51
N THR A 451 -22.13 10.85 23.93
CA THR A 451 -22.53 12.09 23.23
C THR A 451 -21.95 12.15 21.82
N ILE A 452 -20.62 11.99 21.68
CA ILE A 452 -19.97 12.00 20.36
C ILE A 452 -20.38 10.78 19.54
N LEU A 453 -20.44 9.60 20.16
CA LEU A 453 -20.87 8.36 19.52
C LEU A 453 -22.25 8.50 18.85
N ALA A 454 -23.22 9.11 19.54
CA ALA A 454 -24.55 9.35 18.99
C ALA A 454 -24.50 10.30 17.78
N ALA A 455 -23.77 11.42 17.89
CA ALA A 455 -23.63 12.38 16.80
C ALA A 455 -22.96 11.78 15.55
N LEU A 456 -21.95 10.94 15.73
CA LEU A 456 -21.28 10.20 14.65
C LEU A 456 -22.25 9.27 13.92
N ASN A 457 -23.06 8.51 14.67
CA ASN A 457 -24.08 7.62 14.11
C ASN A 457 -25.23 8.37 13.41
N ASP A 458 -25.72 9.47 13.96
CA ASP A 458 -26.78 10.28 13.33
C ASP A 458 -26.34 10.82 11.96
N THR A 459 -25.07 11.25 11.87
CA THR A 459 -24.47 11.75 10.63
C THR A 459 -24.32 10.64 9.59
N ALA A 460 -23.81 9.48 10.00
CA ALA A 460 -23.67 8.31 9.12
C ALA A 460 -25.03 7.84 8.60
N ALA A 461 -26.02 7.68 9.48
CA ALA A 461 -27.37 7.28 9.11
C ALA A 461 -28.04 8.27 8.14
N TYR A 462 -27.83 9.58 8.32
CA TYR A 462 -28.39 10.59 7.42
C TYR A 462 -27.82 10.51 6.00
N LEU A 463 -26.51 10.35 5.89
CA LEU A 463 -25.82 10.24 4.59
C LEU A 463 -26.14 8.92 3.89
N ASN A 464 -26.33 7.83 4.65
CA ASN A 464 -26.76 6.54 4.11
C ASN A 464 -28.23 6.54 3.66
N GLY A 465 -29.04 7.51 4.11
CA GLY A 465 -30.47 7.59 3.79
C GLY A 465 -31.40 6.90 4.79
N ASP A 466 -30.86 6.46 5.93
CA ASP A 466 -31.57 5.73 6.98
C ASP A 466 -32.10 6.65 8.09
N SER A 467 -31.71 7.93 8.10
CA SER A 467 -32.17 8.89 9.11
C SER A 467 -33.43 9.66 8.69
N THR A 468 -34.25 9.98 9.70
CA THR A 468 -35.37 10.92 9.59
C THR A 468 -34.98 12.37 9.93
N ILE A 469 -33.75 12.58 10.41
CA ILE A 469 -33.20 13.88 10.75
C ILE A 469 -32.75 14.56 9.45
N GLU A 470 -33.19 15.80 9.19
CA GLU A 470 -32.67 16.58 8.06
C GLU A 470 -31.49 17.45 8.52
N ILE A 471 -30.32 17.25 7.90
CA ILE A 471 -29.15 18.09 8.09
C ILE A 471 -28.99 18.99 6.85
N ASN A 472 -29.37 20.26 7.01
CA ASN A 472 -29.42 21.25 5.94
C ASN A 472 -28.07 21.38 5.21
N GLY A 473 -28.11 21.26 3.88
CA GLY A 473 -26.95 21.41 3.00
C GLY A 473 -25.97 20.24 2.98
N LEU A 474 -25.99 19.35 3.97
CA LEU A 474 -24.98 18.28 4.09
C LEU A 474 -24.99 17.29 2.91
N ARG A 475 -26.17 16.90 2.39
CA ARG A 475 -26.25 16.02 1.20
C ARG A 475 -25.72 16.69 -0.06
N GLU A 476 -25.90 18.01 -0.20
CA GLU A 476 -25.36 18.75 -1.33
C GLU A 476 -23.82 18.81 -1.25
N SER A 477 -23.28 19.01 -0.04
CA SER A 477 -21.84 18.98 0.24
C SER A 477 -21.22 17.59 0.06
N ALA A 478 -21.96 16.54 0.44
CA ALA A 478 -21.52 15.15 0.35
C ALA A 478 -21.82 14.49 -1.01
N LYS A 479 -22.42 15.22 -1.97
CA LYS A 479 -22.85 14.66 -3.25
C LYS A 479 -21.75 13.93 -4.01
N LYS A 480 -20.51 14.44 -3.95
CA LYS A 480 -19.34 13.78 -4.56
C LYS A 480 -19.06 12.39 -4.00
N ILE A 481 -19.43 12.12 -2.73
CA ILE A 481 -19.29 10.82 -2.08
C ILE A 481 -20.44 9.90 -2.52
N THR A 482 -21.68 10.41 -2.43
CA THR A 482 -22.88 9.59 -2.70
C THR A 482 -23.00 9.18 -4.15
N ASP A 483 -22.45 10.00 -5.07
CA ASP A 483 -22.47 9.73 -6.51
C ASP A 483 -21.17 8.99 -6.96
N TYR A 484 -20.30 8.59 -6.02
CA TYR A 484 -19.04 7.92 -6.36
C TYR A 484 -19.27 6.43 -6.60
N GLU A 485 -19.46 6.06 -7.86
CA GLU A 485 -19.82 4.68 -8.26
C GLU A 485 -18.66 3.67 -8.21
N LYS A 486 -17.43 4.09 -7.87
CA LYS A 486 -16.24 3.22 -7.96
C LYS A 486 -15.96 2.41 -6.71
N CYS A 487 -16.54 2.76 -5.57
CA CYS A 487 -16.45 1.96 -4.35
C CYS A 487 -17.72 2.10 -3.52
N ASP A 488 -17.93 1.19 -2.58
CA ASP A 488 -18.96 1.36 -1.55
C ASP A 488 -18.60 2.57 -0.68
N THR A 489 -19.42 3.62 -0.77
CA THR A 489 -19.29 4.83 0.03
C THR A 489 -20.26 4.88 1.21
N THR A 490 -20.94 3.76 1.50
CA THR A 490 -21.80 3.63 2.67
C THR A 490 -20.98 3.87 3.93
N LEU A 491 -21.42 4.80 4.78
CA LEU A 491 -20.72 5.11 6.01
C LEU A 491 -21.00 4.03 7.05
N SER A 492 -19.93 3.56 7.67
CA SER A 492 -19.99 2.56 8.73
C SER A 492 -20.63 3.15 9.98
N SER A 493 -21.43 2.33 10.66
CA SER A 493 -21.92 2.60 12.00
C SER A 493 -20.81 2.51 13.04
N TRP A 494 -21.04 3.22 14.14
CA TRP A 494 -20.12 3.34 15.26
C TRP A 494 -20.67 2.64 16.49
N LYS A 495 -19.79 2.03 17.28
CA LYS A 495 -20.04 1.52 18.65
C LYS A 495 -19.09 2.17 19.64
N ALA A 496 -19.37 1.98 20.93
CA ALA A 496 -18.37 2.21 21.96
C ALA A 496 -17.40 1.02 21.98
N GLY A 497 -16.11 1.28 21.83
CA GLY A 497 -15.04 0.30 22.01
C GLY A 497 -14.80 -0.03 23.48
N ASP A 498 -13.87 -0.95 23.74
CA ASP A 498 -13.55 -1.41 25.10
C ASP A 498 -13.02 -0.29 26.03
N ASN A 499 -12.39 0.73 25.46
CA ASN A 499 -11.92 1.93 26.15
C ASN A 499 -13.00 3.03 26.26
N GLY A 500 -14.22 2.75 25.80
CA GLY A 500 -15.34 3.68 25.75
C GLY A 500 -15.31 4.67 24.58
N LEU A 501 -14.26 4.71 23.77
CA LEU A 501 -14.17 5.62 22.62
C LEU A 501 -15.02 5.11 21.46
N PRO A 502 -15.55 5.99 20.59
CA PRO A 502 -16.26 5.58 19.39
C PRO A 502 -15.33 4.83 18.42
N CYS A 503 -15.67 3.61 18.02
CA CYS A 503 -14.95 2.84 16.99
C CYS A 503 -15.95 2.26 16.00
N PHE A 504 -15.51 1.68 14.88
CA PHE A 504 -16.45 1.09 13.92
C PHE A 504 -17.00 -0.25 14.41
N ASP A 505 -18.19 -0.62 13.97
CA ASP A 505 -18.80 -1.90 14.35
C ASP A 505 -18.03 -3.12 13.85
N TRP A 506 -17.42 -2.99 12.66
CA TRP A 506 -16.69 -4.05 11.96
C TRP A 506 -15.22 -4.17 12.40
N GLU A 507 -14.70 -3.19 13.13
CA GLU A 507 -13.44 -3.31 13.87
C GLU A 507 -13.61 -4.28 15.05
#